data_AF-A0A931GA26-F1
#
_entry.id   AF-A0A931GA26-F1
#
_cell.length_a   1.000
_cell.length_b   1.000
_cell.length_c   1.000
_cell.angle_alpha   90.00
_cell.angle_beta   90.00
_cell.angle_gamma   90.00
#
_symmetry.space_group_name_H-M   'P 1'
#
loop_
_entity.id
_entity.type
_entity.pdbx_description
1 polymer ?
#
loop_
_entity_poly.entity_id
_entity_poly.type
_entity_poly.pdbx_seq_one_letter_code
_entity_poly.pdbx_strand_id
1 'polypeptide(L)' 'MATATKALTAEQVKQRFKARGKTFTEWAEQHGYTRNEVYRVLNGQAKANYGKAHEIAVKLGMKLEDEEAFAA' A
#
# COMPACT_ATOMS: atom_id res chain seq x y z
N MET A 1 -1.27 23.97 -6.33
CA MET A 1 -0.51 23.59 -5.11
C MET A 1 -0.04 22.16 -5.30
N ALA A 2 1.20 21.94 -5.74
CA ALA A 2 1.71 20.60 -5.99
C ALA A 2 1.96 19.89 -4.66
N THR A 3 1.02 19.06 -4.22
CA THR A 3 1.28 18.10 -3.15
C THR A 3 2.12 16.98 -3.73
N ALA A 4 3.46 17.15 -3.67
CA ALA A 4 4.38 16.04 -3.90
C ALA A 4 4.16 15.02 -2.77
N THR A 5 3.23 14.10 -2.99
CA THR A 5 2.83 13.08 -2.02
C THR A 5 3.94 12.04 -1.94
N LYS A 6 4.88 12.27 -1.02
CA LYS A 6 6.02 11.38 -0.78
C LYS A 6 5.49 9.98 -0.43
N ALA A 7 5.90 8.97 -1.21
CA ALA A 7 5.56 7.57 -0.96
C ALA A 7 5.79 7.20 0.52
N LEU A 8 4.75 6.70 1.19
CA LEU A 8 4.85 6.29 2.59
C LEU A 8 5.76 5.07 2.71
N THR A 9 6.72 5.12 3.63
CA THR A 9 7.57 3.96 3.91
C THR A 9 6.80 2.89 4.69
N ALA A 10 7.28 1.64 4.64
CA ALA A 10 6.70 0.52 5.40
C ALA A 10 6.55 0.82 6.89
N GLU A 11 7.46 1.63 7.44
CA GLU A 11 7.44 2.03 8.84
C GLU A 11 6.32 3.03 9.13
N GLN A 12 6.11 4.02 8.25
CA GLN A 12 4.99 4.96 8.37
C GLN A 12 3.64 4.24 8.24
N VAL A 13 3.55 3.26 7.34
CA VAL A 13 2.36 2.43 7.22
C VAL A 13 2.10 1.68 8.54
N LYS A 14 3.11 0.98 9.09
CA LYS A 14 3.00 0.31 10.40
C LYS A 14 2.56 1.25 11.51
N GLN A 15 3.11 2.46 11.58
CA GLN A 15 2.70 3.46 12.56
C GLN A 15 1.24 3.90 12.39
N ARG A 16 0.78 4.06 11.15
CA ARG A 16 -0.62 4.43 10.84
C ARG A 16 -1.60 3.35 11.28
N PHE A 17 -1.25 2.08 11.08
CA PHE A 17 -2.03 0.95 11.58
C PHE A 17 -2.07 0.92 13.11
N LYS A 18 -0.93 1.12 13.76
CA LYS A 18 -0.83 1.20 15.22
C LYS A 18 -1.64 2.36 15.80
N ALA A 19 -1.58 3.55 15.19
CA ALA A 19 -2.33 4.72 15.61
C ALA A 19 -3.85 4.56 15.44
N ARG A 20 -4.28 3.79 14.43
CA ARG A 20 -5.70 3.47 14.18
C ARG A 20 -6.20 2.25 14.95
N GLY A 21 -5.33 1.55 15.68
CA GLY A 21 -5.68 0.30 16.37
C GLY A 21 -6.09 -0.84 15.43
N LYS A 22 -5.70 -0.78 14.15
CA LYS A 22 -6.12 -1.74 13.13
C LYS A 22 -4.98 -2.70 12.79
N THR A 23 -5.28 -3.98 12.62
CA THR A 23 -4.28 -4.98 12.21
C THR A 23 -4.18 -5.08 10.69
N PHE A 24 -3.02 -5.53 10.20
CA PHE A 24 -2.83 -5.81 8.77
C PHE A 24 -3.75 -6.93 8.28
N THR A 25 -4.04 -7.92 9.13
CA THR A 25 -4.95 -9.02 8.81
C THR A 25 -6.36 -8.48 8.56
N GLU A 26 -6.89 -7.70 9.51
CA GLU A 26 -8.24 -7.18 9.43
C GLU A 26 -8.40 -6.20 8.25
N TRP A 27 -7.36 -5.42 7.97
CA TRP A 27 -7.33 -4.58 6.78
C TRP A 27 -7.28 -5.39 5.49
N ALA A 28 -6.49 -6.47 5.44
CA ALA A 28 -6.44 -7.35 4.28
C ALA A 28 -7.81 -7.98 4.01
N GLU A 29 -8.45 -8.53 5.05
CA GLU A 29 -9.78 -9.15 4.96
C GLU A 29 -10.84 -8.16 4.46
N GLN A 30 -10.84 -6.93 4.98
CA GLN A 30 -11.77 -5.88 4.53
C GLN A 30 -11.61 -5.49 3.06
N HIS A 31 -10.43 -5.69 2.47
CA HIS A 31 -10.17 -5.37 1.07
C HIS A 31 -10.10 -6.62 0.18
N GLY A 32 -10.39 -7.81 0.71
CA GLY A 32 -10.34 -9.08 -0.03
C GLY A 32 -8.93 -9.58 -0.34
N TYR A 33 -7.93 -9.14 0.43
CA TYR A 33 -6.54 -9.60 0.32
C TYR A 33 -6.19 -10.57 1.45
N THR A 34 -5.16 -11.39 1.23
CA THR A 34 -4.59 -12.21 2.29
C THR A 34 -3.56 -11.43 3.09
N ARG A 35 -3.43 -11.74 4.39
CA ARG A 35 -2.37 -11.19 5.24
C ARG A 35 -0.99 -11.32 4.58
N ASN A 36 -0.71 -12.45 3.93
CA ASN A 36 0.60 -12.73 3.35
C ASN A 36 0.91 -11.79 2.16
N GLU A 37 -0.07 -11.44 1.34
CA GLU A 37 0.09 -10.46 0.26
C GLU A 37 0.46 -9.07 0.81
N VAL A 38 -0.20 -8.64 1.90
CA VAL A 38 0.09 -7.36 2.56
C VAL A 38 1.51 -7.35 3.15
N TYR A 39 1.91 -8.42 3.83
CA TYR A 39 3.26 -8.54 4.37
C TYR A 39 4.33 -8.60 3.28
N ARG A 40 4.06 -9.27 2.15
CA ARG A 40 4.98 -9.30 1.00
C ARG A 40 5.22 -7.91 0.43
N VAL A 41 4.19 -7.06 0.35
CA VAL A 41 4.33 -5.66 -0.09
C VAL A 41 5.07 -4.82 0.96
N LEU A 42 4.68 -4.93 2.24
CA LEU A 42 5.31 -4.18 3.34
C LEU A 42 6.79 -4.49 3.51
N ASN A 43 7.18 -5.77 3.38
CA ASN A 43 8.57 -6.20 3.50
C ASN A 43 9.38 -6.01 2.19
N GLY A 44 8.75 -5.48 1.13
CA GLY A 44 9.39 -5.28 -0.17
C GLY A 44 9.69 -6.57 -0.95
N GLN A 45 9.15 -7.72 -0.52
CA GLN A 45 9.27 -8.98 -1.27
C GLN A 45 8.49 -8.93 -2.59
N ALA A 46 7.37 -8.21 -2.61
CA ALA A 46 6.64 -7.89 -3.82
C ALA A 46 7.01 -6.48 -4.28
N LYS A 47 7.57 -6.35 -5.49
CA LYS A 47 7.90 -5.04 -6.09
C LYS A 47 6.67 -4.17 -6.39
N ALA A 48 5.47 -4.74 -6.27
CA ALA A 48 4.19 -4.05 -6.43
C ALA A 48 4.10 -3.28 -7.76
N ASN A 49 4.58 -3.91 -8.84
CA ASN A 49 4.61 -3.30 -10.18
C ASN A 49 3.26 -3.45 -10.90
N TYR A 50 2.51 -4.52 -10.61
CA TYR A 50 1.22 -4.79 -11.22
C TYR A 50 0.37 -5.73 -10.33
N GLY A 51 -0.92 -5.82 -10.64
CA GLY A 51 -1.90 -6.69 -9.99
C GLY A 51 -2.12 -6.35 -8.51
N LYS A 52 -2.56 -7.35 -7.73
CA LYS A 52 -2.92 -7.17 -6.31
C LYS A 52 -1.83 -6.53 -5.46
N ALA A 53 -0.56 -6.86 -5.72
CA ALA A 53 0.55 -6.26 -4.98
C ALA A 53 0.67 -4.75 -5.24
N HIS A 54 0.43 -4.30 -6.48
CA HIS A 54 0.37 -2.88 -6.82
C HIS A 54 -0.81 -2.19 -6.13
N GLU A 55 -2.01 -2.76 -6.25
CA GLU A 55 -3.21 -2.23 -5.59
C GLU A 55 -3.04 -2.09 -4.08
N ILE A 56 -2.42 -3.08 -3.43
CA ILE A 56 -2.12 -3.04 -1.99
C ILE A 56 -1.13 -1.90 -1.70
N ALA A 57 -0.04 -1.77 -2.46
CA ALA A 57 0.94 -0.71 -2.25
C ALA A 57 0.32 0.70 -2.42
N VAL A 58 -0.56 0.85 -3.41
CA VAL A 58 -1.33 2.08 -3.64
C VAL A 58 -2.28 2.37 -2.46
N LYS A 59 -3.12 1.40 -2.06
CA LYS A 59 -4.07 1.58 -0.96
C LYS A 59 -3.40 1.83 0.39
N LEU A 60 -2.20 1.27 0.60
CA LEU A 60 -1.36 1.56 1.77
C LEU A 60 -0.66 2.93 1.67
N GLY A 61 -0.67 3.56 0.49
CA GLY A 61 -0.03 4.85 0.20
C GLY A 61 1.49 4.74 0.02
N MET A 62 2.00 3.54 -0.23
CA MET A 62 3.42 3.24 -0.48
C MET A 62 3.82 3.51 -1.94
N LYS A 63 2.85 3.53 -2.84
CA LYS A 63 3.02 3.97 -4.23
C LYS A 63 1.91 4.95 -4.57
N LEU A 64 2.24 5.87 -5.48
CA LEU A 64 1.26 6.73 -6.10
C LEU A 64 0.62 5.96 -7.26
N GLU A 65 -0.69 6.07 -7.40
CA GLU A 65 -1.33 5.82 -8.69
C GLU A 65 -0.85 6.92 -9.63
N ASP A 66 0.09 6.57 -10.50
CA ASP A 66 0.42 7.39 -11.65
C ASP A 66 -0.73 7.22 -12.66
N GLU A 67 -1.91 7.77 -12.34
CA GLU A 67 -3.04 7.84 -13.29
C GLU A 67 -2.67 8.68 -14.52
N GLU A 68 -1.65 9.55 -14.43
CA GLU A 68 -1.18 10.38 -15.55
C GLU A 68 -0.34 9.63 -16.59
N ALA A 69 0.15 8.41 -16.32
CA ALA A 69 1.11 7.75 -17.21
C ALA A 69 0.50 6.91 -18.35
N PHE A 70 -0.81 6.61 -18.34
CA PHE A 70 -1.46 5.76 -19.36
C PHE A 70 -2.61 6.44 -20.12
N ALA A 71 -2.80 7.75 -19.95
CA ALA A 71 -3.68 8.58 -20.78
C ALA A 71 -2.84 9.25 -21.90
N ALA A 72 -2.44 8.47 -22.90
CA ALA A 72 -1.86 8.96 -24.15
C ALA A 72 -2.34 8.11 -25.34
#